data_AF-A0A530GQK0-F1
#
_entry.id   AF-A0A530GQK0-F1
#
_cell.length_a   1.000
_cell.length_b   1.000
_cell.length_c   1.000
_cell.angle_alpha   90.00
_cell.angle_beta   90.00
_cell.angle_gamma   90.00
#
_symmetry.space_group_name_H-M   'P 1'
#
loop_
_entity.id
_entity.type
_entity.pdbx_description
1 polymer ?
#
loop_
_entity_poly.entity_id
_entity_poly.type
_entity_poly.pdbx_seq_one_letter_code
_entity_poly.pdbx_strand_id
1 'polypeptide(L)' 'MPATHDMLFRTLADPTRRAIFERLCRQGEQTVGALTAQAGVSQPAVSKHLGVLK' A
#
# COMPACT_ATOMS: atom_id res chain seq x y z
N MET A 1 -12.44 -22.41 -3.73
CA MET A 1 -12.06 -21.19 -2.99
C MET A 1 -10.70 -20.79 -3.53
N PRO A 2 -10.53 -19.68 -4.26
CA PRO A 2 -9.18 -19.18 -4.51
C PRO A 2 -8.51 -19.03 -3.14
N ALA A 3 -7.31 -19.59 -2.99
CA ALA A 3 -6.68 -19.69 -1.69
C ALA A 3 -6.40 -18.27 -1.18
N THR A 4 -6.64 -18.00 0.11
CA THR A 4 -6.38 -16.69 0.75
C THR A 4 -4.98 -16.14 0.39
N HIS A 5 -4.01 -17.04 0.21
CA HIS A 5 -2.67 -16.73 -0.28
C HIS A 5 -2.65 -16.04 -1.66
N ASP A 6 -3.44 -16.50 -2.63
CA ASP A 6 -3.52 -15.89 -3.95
C ASP A 6 -4.01 -14.44 -3.86
N MET A 7 -4.98 -14.17 -2.98
CA MET A 7 -5.44 -12.80 -2.74
C MET A 7 -4.35 -11.95 -2.09
N LEU A 8 -3.66 -12.46 -1.08
CA LEU A 8 -2.56 -11.74 -0.42
C LEU A 8 -1.41 -11.43 -1.39
N PHE A 9 -0.98 -12.41 -2.18
CA PHE A 9 0.09 -12.21 -3.16
C PHE A 9 -0.31 -11.21 -4.25
N ARG A 10 -1.56 -11.25 -4.74
CA ARG A 10 -2.08 -10.25 -5.68
C ARG A 10 -2.15 -8.86 -5.04
N THR A 11 -2.60 -8.78 -3.79
CA THR A 11 -2.62 -7.55 -3.00
C THR A 11 -1.22 -7.06 -2.64
N LEU A 12 -0.15 -7.84 -2.70
CA LEU A 12 1.21 -7.33 -2.46
C LEU A 12 2.10 -7.30 -3.72
N ALA A 13 1.57 -7.69 -4.87
CA ALA A 13 2.31 -7.74 -6.14
C ALA A 13 2.74 -6.36 -6.65
N ASP A 14 1.97 -5.31 -6.36
CA ASP A 14 2.28 -3.94 -6.76
C ASP A 14 3.41 -3.35 -5.90
N PRO A 15 4.52 -2.88 -6.49
CA PRO A 15 5.68 -2.41 -5.74
C PRO A 15 5.39 -1.14 -4.92
N THR A 16 4.56 -0.23 -5.42
CA THR A 16 4.18 1.00 -4.72
C THR A 16 3.33 0.67 -3.50
N ARG A 17 2.35 -0.21 -3.66
CA ARG A 17 1.49 -0.68 -2.56
C ARG A 17 2.29 -1.41 -1.50
N ARG A 18 3.24 -2.25 -1.90
CA ARG A 18 4.15 -2.93 -0.98
C ARG A 18 5.02 -1.94 -0.20
N ALA A 19 5.57 -0.92 -0.87
CA ALA A 19 6.37 0.11 -0.22
C ALA A 19 5.55 0.92 0.80
N ILE A 20 4.29 1.24 0.49
CA ILE A 20 3.36 1.89 1.43
C ILE A 20 3.11 1.00 2.65
N PHE A 21 2.80 -0.28 2.43
CA PHE A 21 2.58 -1.24 3.51
C PHE A 21 3.81 -1.39 4.42
N GLU A 22 4.99 -1.64 3.84
CA GLU A 22 6.24 -1.78 4.61
C GLU A 22 6.55 -0.53 5.43
N ARG A 23 6.27 0.66 4.89
CA ARG A 23 6.46 1.92 5.61
C ARG A 23 5.54 2.03 6.81
N LEU A 24 4.25 1.72 6.65
CA LEU A 24 3.29 1.72 7.76
C LEU A 24 3.69 0.69 8.83
N CYS A 25 4.16 -0.49 8.44
CA CYS A 25 4.64 -1.49 9.39
C CYS A 25 5.89 -1.03 10.18
N ARG A 26 6.81 -0.30 9.54
CA ARG A 26 8.06 0.16 10.18
C ARG A 26 7.91 1.45 10.96
N GLN A 27 7.06 2.36 10.50
CA GLN A 27 6.95 3.74 11.00
C GLN A 27 5.64 4.01 11.74
N GLY A 28 4.72 3.04 11.76
CA GLY A 28 3.39 3.21 12.35
C GLY A 28 2.46 4.01 11.44
N GLU A 29 1.43 4.59 12.06
CA GLU A 29 0.44 5.41 11.36
C GLU A 29 1.09 6.64 10.72
N GLN A 30 0.67 6.95 9.49
CA GLN A 30 1.16 8.10 8.74
C GLN A 30 0.03 8.80 8.01
N THR A 31 0.20 10.10 7.78
CA THR A 31 -0.71 10.86 6.93
C THR A 31 -0.52 10.48 5.46
N VAL A 32 -1.59 10.59 4.67
CA VAL A 32 -1.52 10.33 3.23
C VAL A 32 -0.51 11.27 2.56
N GLY A 33 -0.38 12.51 3.04
CA GLY A 33 0.62 13.46 2.56
C GLY A 33 2.06 12.97 2.77
N ALA A 34 2.38 12.44 3.96
CA ALA A 34 3.70 11.88 4.25
C ALA A 34 4.03 10.66 3.37
N LEU A 35 3.04 9.79 3.14
CA LEU A 35 3.19 8.64 2.23
C LEU A 35 3.39 9.11 0.77
N THR A 36 2.63 10.10 0.33
CA THR A 36 2.69 10.64 -1.03
C THR A 36 4.05 11.27 -1.34
N ALA A 37 4.61 12.03 -0.40
CA ALA A 37 5.92 12.67 -0.55
C ALA A 37 7.06 11.67 -0.82
N GLN A 38 6.89 10.40 -0.43
CA GLN A 38 7.91 9.36 -0.52
C GLN A 38 7.59 8.26 -1.54
N ALA A 39 6.35 8.21 -2.05
CA ALA A 39 5.90 7.14 -2.93
C ALA A 39 6.19 7.41 -4.43
N GLY A 40 6.54 8.64 -4.80
CA GLY A 40 6.80 9.01 -6.21
C GLY A 40 5.55 8.95 -7.10
N VAL A 41 4.36 8.86 -6.50
CA VAL A 41 3.07 8.82 -7.18
C VAL A 41 2.14 9.89 -6.62
N SER A 42 1.03 10.13 -7.31
CA SER A 42 0.04 11.12 -6.87
C SER A 42 -0.71 10.68 -5.61
N GLN A 43 -1.21 11.65 -4.84
CA GLN A 43 -2.02 11.38 -3.65
C GLN A 43 -3.26 10.48 -3.95
N PRO A 44 -4.02 10.67 -5.05
CA PRO A 44 -5.11 9.76 -5.41
C PRO A 44 -4.64 8.32 -5.63
N ALA A 45 -3.43 8.12 -6.19
CA ALA A 45 -2.86 6.79 -6.35
C ALA A 45 -2.54 6.16 -4.98
N VAL A 46 -1.96 6.91 -4.05
CA VAL A 46 -1.73 6.46 -2.67
C VAL A 46 -3.05 6.06 -2.00
N SER A 47 -4.09 6.89 -2.07
CA SER A 47 -5.41 6.57 -1.51
C SER A 47 -6.01 5.30 -2.12
N LYS A 48 -5.87 5.11 -3.43
CA LYS A 48 -6.30 3.88 -4.12
C LYS A 48 -5.55 2.65 -3.61
N HIS A 49 -4.23 2.75 -3.43
CA HIS A 49 -3.43 1.65 -2.90
C HIS A 49 -3.79 1.32 -1.44
N LEU A 50 -4.04 2.32 -0.59
CA LEU A 50 -4.52 2.12 0.78
C LEU A 50 -5.89 1.45 0.80
N GLY A 51 -6.80 1.82 -0.12
CA GLY A 51 -8.10 1.16 -0.25
C GLY A 51 -8.02 -0.32 -0.64
N VAL A 52 -6.96 -0.73 -1.35
CA VAL A 52 -6.70 -2.14 -1.70
C VAL A 52 -6.02 -2.91 -0.55
N LEU A 53 -5.34 -2.20 0.36
CA LEU A 53 -4.69 -2.79 1.54
C LEU A 53 -5.64 -3.01 2.72
N LYS A 54 -6.81 -2.37 2.70
CA LYS A 54 -7.89 -2.56 3.67
C LYS A 54 -8.64 -3.86 3.41
#